data_AF-A0A527YYH6-F1
#
_entry.id   AF-A0A527YYH6-F1
#
_cell.length_a   1.000
_cell.length_b   1.000
_cell.length_c   1.000
_cell.angle_alpha   90.00
_cell.angle_beta   90.00
_cell.angle_gamma   90.00
#
_symmetry.space_group_name_H-M   'P 1'
#
loop_
_entity.id
_entity.type
_entity.pdbx_description
1 polymer ?
#
loop_
_entity_poly.entity_id
_entity_poly.type
_entity_poly.pdbx_seq_one_letter_code
_entity_poly.pdbx_strand_id
1 'polypeptide(L)' 'LVHADIGTGYDDRDAVTATWLPDLIARLLRVGGFAVSGTPLDHPLLQRLPPPTSEPADRYFVYRRA' A
#
# COMPACT_ATOMS: atom_id res chain seq x y z
N LEU A 1 -10.43 0.74 6.64
CA LEU A 1 -9.02 1.17 6.58
C LEU A 1 -8.19 -0.09 6.69
N VAL A 2 -7.21 -0.26 5.81
CA VAL A 2 -6.18 -1.31 5.94
C VAL A 2 -4.84 -0.60 6.06
N HIS A 3 -4.04 -1.01 7.04
CA HIS A 3 -2.68 -0.52 7.24
C HIS A 3 -1.72 -1.70 7.18
N ALA A 4 -0.69 -1.61 6.36
CA ALA A 4 0.31 -2.66 6.17
C ALA A 4 1.72 -2.09 6.31
N ASP A 5 2.30 -2.27 7.48
CA ASP A 5 3.68 -1.89 7.80
C ASP A 5 4.48 -3.15 8.10
N ILE A 6 4.76 -3.90 7.03
CA ILE A 6 5.43 -5.20 7.07
C ILE A 6 6.64 -5.25 6.13
N GLY A 7 7.03 -4.10 5.57
CA GLY A 7 8.26 -3.98 4.80
C GLY A 7 9.44 -4.36 5.68
N THR A 8 10.31 -5.21 5.16
CA THR A 8 11.40 -5.80 5.92
C THR A 8 12.71 -5.05 5.71
N GLY A 9 12.81 -4.23 4.65
CA GLY A 9 14.03 -3.55 4.24
C GLY A 9 15.03 -4.49 3.55
N TYR A 10 14.65 -5.74 3.29
CA TYR A 10 15.41 -6.69 2.49
C TYR A 10 14.72 -6.86 1.14
N ASP A 11 15.38 -6.42 0.07
CA ASP A 11 14.80 -6.36 -1.28
C ASP A 11 14.22 -7.70 -1.74
N ASP A 12 14.88 -8.82 -1.42
CA ASP A 12 14.45 -10.16 -1.78
C ASP A 12 13.14 -10.58 -1.09
N ARG A 13 12.98 -10.23 0.20
CA ARG A 13 11.78 -10.52 0.99
C ARG A 13 10.63 -9.58 0.65
N ASP A 14 10.94 -8.31 0.40
CA ASP A 14 9.95 -7.31 0.04
C ASP A 14 9.41 -7.58 -1.37
N ALA A 15 10.25 -8.08 -2.29
CA ALA A 15 9.81 -8.55 -3.61
C ALA A 15 8.78 -9.69 -3.49
N VAL A 16 8.97 -10.65 -2.57
CA VAL A 16 7.98 -11.71 -2.31
C VAL A 16 6.69 -11.12 -1.76
N THR A 17 6.76 -10.17 -0.83
CA THR A 17 5.58 -9.49 -0.28
C THR A 17 4.80 -8.75 -1.37
N ALA A 18 5.50 -8.10 -2.30
CA ALA A 18 4.90 -7.37 -3.41
C ALA A 18 4.10 -8.27 -4.37
N THR A 19 4.34 -9.58 -4.40
CA THR A 19 3.59 -10.49 -5.31
C THR A 19 2.17 -10.80 -4.83
N TRP A 20 1.84 -10.55 -3.56
CA TRP A 20 0.54 -10.94 -3.00
C TRP A 20 -0.14 -9.86 -2.15
N LEU A 21 0.63 -8.95 -1.55
CA LEU A 21 0.08 -7.92 -0.66
C LEU A 21 -0.90 -6.97 -1.37
N PRO A 22 -0.63 -6.45 -2.59
CA PRO A 22 -1.55 -5.51 -3.24
C PRO A 22 -2.94 -6.14 -3.51
N ASP A 23 -2.97 -7.38 -3.98
CA ASP A 23 -4.20 -8.16 -4.20
C ASP A 23 -4.98 -8.40 -2.91
N LEU A 24 -4.28 -8.80 -1.83
CA LEU A 24 -4.91 -9.01 -0.52
C LEU A 24 -5.58 -7.73 -0.01
N ILE A 25 -4.88 -6.59 -0.10
CA ILE A 25 -5.39 -5.29 0.34
C ILE A 25 -6.62 -4.88 -0.48
N ALA A 26 -6.56 -5.03 -1.81
CA ALA A 26 -7.67 -4.70 -2.69
C ALA A 26 -8.95 -5.52 -2.42
N ARG A 27 -8.80 -6.75 -1.93
CA ARG A 27 -9.90 -7.64 -1.51
C ARG A 27 -10.45 -7.32 -0.12
N LEU A 28 -9.61 -6.86 0.81
CA LEU A 28 -10.02 -6.49 2.16
C LEU A 28 -10.75 -5.14 2.21
N LEU A 29 -10.47 -4.25 1.24
CA LEU A 29 -11.07 -2.93 1.18
C LEU A 29 -12.44 -2.94 0.49
N ARG A 30 -13.42 -2.29 1.14
CA ARG A 30 -14.63 -1.81 0.45
C ARG A 30 -14.26 -0.66 -0.50
N VAL A 31 -15.03 -0.49 -1.58
CA VAL A 31 -14.97 0.68 -2.48
C VAL A 31 -14.99 1.99 -1.67
N GLY A 32 -14.11 2.91 -2.02
CA GLY A 32 -13.86 4.18 -1.33
C GLY A 32 -13.01 4.07 -0.06
N GLY A 33 -12.66 2.85 0.38
CA GLY A 33 -11.81 2.60 1.55
C GLY A 33 -10.35 2.98 1.32
N PHE A 34 -9.65 3.26 2.42
CA PHE A 34 -8.24 3.66 2.39
C PHE A 34 -7.29 2.52 2.72
N ALA A 35 -6.18 2.47 1.98
CA ALA A 35 -4.99 1.67 2.30
C ALA A 35 -3.82 2.60 2.62
N VAL A 36 -3.01 2.22 3.60
CA VAL A 36 -1.74 2.87 3.91
C VAL A 36 -0.68 1.79 4.07
N SER A 37 0.46 1.93 3.40
CA SER A 37 1.55 0.96 3.50
C SER A 37 2.92 1.62 3.51
N GLY A 38 3.88 0.97 4.16
CA GLY A 38 5.30 1.33 4.09
C GLY A 38 5.95 0.92 2.75
N THR A 39 5.29 0.11 1.94
CA THR A 39 5.77 -0.30 0.60
C THR A 39 4.74 0.01 -0.49
N PRO A 40 5.14 0.12 -1.77
CA PRO A 40 4.21 0.33 -2.87
C PRO A 40 3.20 -0.81 -3.03
N LEU A 41 1.95 -0.45 -3.32
CA LEU A 41 0.85 -1.37 -3.61
C LEU A 41 0.36 -1.19 -5.05
N ASP A 42 1.08 -1.75 -6.00
CA ASP A 42 0.71 -1.66 -7.42
C ASP A 42 -0.46 -2.59 -7.74
N HIS A 43 -1.64 -2.01 -7.90
CA HIS A 43 -2.85 -2.77 -8.20
C HIS A 43 -3.88 -1.90 -8.94
N PRO A 44 -4.55 -2.38 -10.00
CA PRO A 44 -5.45 -1.57 -10.84
C PRO A 44 -6.66 -0.99 -10.09
N LEU A 45 -7.03 -1.60 -8.97
CA LEU A 45 -8.15 -1.16 -8.12
C LEU A 45 -7.74 -0.20 -7.00
N LEU A 46 -6.44 0.07 -6.83
CA LEU A 46 -5.92 0.96 -5.80
C LEU A 46 -5.41 2.24 -6.47
N GLN A 47 -6.14 3.33 -6.28
CA GLN A 47 -5.71 4.64 -6.74
C GLN A 47 -4.73 5.25 -5.74
N ARG A 48 -3.49 5.50 -6.16
CA ARG A 48 -2.49 6.19 -5.32
C ARG A 48 -2.93 7.63 -5.07
N LEU A 49 -2.84 8.05 -3.81
CA LEU A 49 -3.12 9.40 -3.33
C LEU A 49 -1.81 10.14 -3.01
N PRO A 50 -1.83 11.48 -3.00
CA PRO A 50 -0.69 12.24 -2.53
C PRO A 50 -0.38 11.88 -1.07
N PRO A 51 0.91 11.79 -0.70
CA PRO A 51 1.29 11.55 0.69
C PRO A 51 0.89 12.75 1.58
N PRO A 52 0.70 12.54 2.90
CA PRO A 52 0.50 13.63 3.84
C PRO A 52 1.70 14.58 3.81
N THR A 53 1.45 15.88 3.84
CA THR A 53 2.49 16.93 3.77
C THR A 53 3.47 16.93 4.95
N SER A 54 3.17 16.21 6.04
CA SER A 54 3.98 16.16 7.25
C SER A 54 5.03 15.04 7.27
N GLU A 55 5.02 14.12 6.30
CA GLU A 55 5.92 12.97 6.25
C GLU A 55 6.79 12.99 4.99
N PRO A 56 7.99 12.37 5.02
CA PRO A 56 8.77 12.14 3.81
C PRO A 56 7.94 11.39 2.76
N ALA A 57 8.01 11.84 1.50
CA ALA A 57 7.13 11.37 0.42
C ALA A 57 7.20 9.85 0.17
N ASP A 58 8.32 9.22 0.51
CA ASP A 58 8.59 7.80 0.29
C ASP A 58 8.41 6.93 1.54
N ARG A 59 7.98 7.52 2.68
CA ARG A 59 7.78 6.78 3.92
C ARG A 59 6.47 6.01 3.93
N TYR A 60 5.40 6.62 3.41
CA TYR A 60 4.08 6.03 3.41
C TYR A 60 3.39 6.23 2.06
N PHE A 61 2.88 5.12 1.53
CA PHE A 61 2.10 5.04 0.32
C PHE A 61 0.63 4.96 0.70
N VAL A 62 -0.15 5.95 0.25
CA VAL A 62 -1.58 6.04 0.57
C VAL A 62 -2.39 5.75 -0.69
N TYR A 63 -3.43 4.94 -0.55
CA TYR A 63 -4.29 4.52 -1.64
C TYR A 63 -5.77 4.62 -1.27
N ARG A 64 -6.61 4.79 -2.28
CA ARG A 64 -8.07 4.67 -2.20
C ARG A 64 -8.55 3.55 -3.11
N ARG A 65 -9.42 2.69 -2.59
CA ARG A 65 -10.09 1.66 -3.38
C ARG A 65 -11.07 2.33 -4.34
N ALA A 66 -10.81 2.22 -5.64
CA ALA A 66 -11.73 2.64 -6.69
C ALA A 66 -12.96 1.74 -6.75
#